data_AF-A0A161M3G4-F1
#
_entry.id   AF-A0A161M3G4-F1
#
_cell.length_a   1.000
_cell.length_b   1.000
_cell.length_c   1.000
_cell.angle_alpha   90.00
_cell.angle_beta   90.00
_cell.angle_gamma   90.00
#
_symmetry.space_group_name_H-M   'P 1'
#
loop_
_entity.id
_entity.type
_entity.pdbx_description
1 polymer ?
#
loop_
_entity_poly.entity_id
_entity_poly.type
_entity_poly.pdbx_seq_one_letter_code
_entity_poly.pdbx_strand_id
1 'polypeptide(L)'
;DFQERGEEGHKRAVINYRNEETMYVEAKSDRVTVVFSTIFKDEDDVVIGKVFMQEFKEGRRASHTAPQVLFSHKEPPLELHNTDARVGENIGYVTFVLFPRHTCRETRDNTINLIHMFRDYLHYHIKCSKAYIHSRMRAKTSDFLKVLNRARPE
;
A
#
# COMPACT_ATOMS: atom_id res chain seq x y z
N ASP A 1 12.18 5.22 20.28
CA ASP A 1 11.88 6.21 21.33
C ASP A 1 12.10 7.67 20.93
N PHE A 2 12.68 7.98 19.75
CA PHE A 2 12.90 9.38 19.34
C PHE A 2 11.64 10.27 19.40
N GLN A 3 10.53 9.79 18.82
CA GLN A 3 9.24 10.50 18.87
C GLN A 3 8.70 10.64 20.31
N GLU A 4 8.83 9.60 21.15
CA GLU A 4 8.39 9.62 22.56
C GLU A 4 9.20 10.63 23.39
N ARG A 5 10.49 10.80 23.08
CA ARG A 5 11.39 11.78 23.71
C ARG A 5 11.32 13.18 23.08
N GLY A 6 10.53 13.36 22.02
CA GLY A 6 10.44 14.63 21.28
C GLY A 6 11.72 15.00 20.52
N GLU A 7 12.58 14.03 20.24
CA GLU A 7 13.84 14.27 19.52
C GLU A 7 13.62 14.28 18.01
N GLU A 8 14.16 15.31 17.34
CA GLU A 8 14.07 15.50 15.90
C GLU A 8 15.45 15.55 15.24
N GLY A 9 15.50 15.51 13.90
CA GLY A 9 16.74 15.64 13.13
C GLY A 9 17.59 14.37 13.07
N HIS A 10 17.11 13.26 13.64
CA HIS A 10 17.76 11.97 13.53
C HIS A 10 17.77 11.47 12.09
N LYS A 11 18.85 10.79 11.70
CA LYS A 11 18.95 10.17 10.38
C LYS A 11 17.85 9.12 10.22
N ARG A 12 17.06 9.24 9.14
CA ARG A 12 16.05 8.24 8.79
C ARG A 12 16.66 6.85 8.61
N ALA A 13 15.91 5.83 8.97
CA ALA A 13 16.27 4.45 8.65
C ALA A 13 15.87 4.15 7.20
N VAL A 14 16.76 3.43 6.49
CA VAL A 14 16.53 2.96 5.12
C VAL A 14 16.70 1.45 5.13
N ILE A 15 15.64 0.72 4.81
CA ILE A 15 15.58 -0.74 4.92
C ILE A 15 15.22 -1.30 3.55
N ASN A 16 16.20 -1.92 2.89
CA ASN A 16 16.00 -2.62 1.61
C ASN A 16 15.44 -4.01 1.88
N TYR A 17 14.13 -4.08 2.13
CA TYR A 17 13.45 -5.34 2.49
C TYR A 17 13.26 -6.28 1.29
N ARG A 18 13.44 -5.78 0.05
CA ARG A 18 13.65 -6.59 -1.16
C ARG A 18 14.71 -5.92 -2.04
N ASN A 19 15.20 -6.62 -3.07
CA ASN A 19 16.26 -6.12 -3.96
C ASN A 19 15.96 -4.76 -4.61
N GLU A 20 14.68 -4.48 -4.85
CA GLU A 20 14.23 -3.27 -5.55
C GLU A 20 13.18 -2.48 -4.79
N GLU A 21 12.92 -2.86 -3.53
CA GLU A 21 11.93 -2.22 -2.69
C GLU A 21 12.57 -1.76 -1.38
N THR A 22 12.21 -0.56 -0.96
CA THR A 22 12.84 0.12 0.17
C THR A 22 11.77 0.68 1.10
N MET A 23 11.97 0.52 2.40
CA MET A 23 11.17 1.11 3.44
C MET A 23 11.98 2.20 4.13
N TYR A 24 11.41 3.39 4.24
CA TYR A 24 12.00 4.54 4.91
C TYR A 24 11.22 4.79 6.20
N VAL A 25 11.94 4.95 7.32
CA VAL A 25 11.32 5.27 8.61
C VAL A 25 11.95 6.53 9.16
N GLU A 26 11.11 7.53 9.43
CA GLU A 26 11.52 8.81 9.96
C GLU A 26 10.64 9.18 11.16
N ALA A 27 11.28 9.62 12.24
CA ALA A 27 10.61 10.09 13.44
C ALA A 27 10.67 11.61 13.51
N LYS A 28 9.53 12.23 13.81
CA LYS A 28 9.39 13.64 14.18
C LYS A 28 8.85 13.72 15.61
N SER A 29 8.72 14.91 16.18
CA SER A 29 8.19 15.07 17.55
C SER A 29 6.73 14.60 17.68
N ASP A 30 5.90 14.87 16.69
CA ASP A 30 4.45 14.64 16.73
C ASP A 30 3.98 13.34 16.03
N ARG A 31 4.86 12.69 15.26
CA ARG A 31 4.53 11.53 14.42
C ARG A 31 5.75 10.71 14.02
N VAL A 32 5.50 9.48 13.60
CA VAL A 32 6.44 8.64 12.87
C VAL A 32 5.89 8.41 11.47
N THR A 33 6.71 8.64 10.45
CA THR A 33 6.37 8.38 9.04
C THR A 33 7.07 7.12 8.56
N VAL A 34 6.30 6.20 7.99
CA VAL A 34 6.80 4.97 7.35
C VAL A 34 6.44 5.02 5.88
N VAL A 35 7.43 5.07 5.00
CA VAL A 35 7.25 5.12 3.55
C VAL A 35 7.67 3.79 2.94
N PHE A 36 6.76 3.12 2.26
CA PHE A 36 7.05 1.94 1.44
C PHE A 36 7.23 2.35 -0.02
N SER A 37 8.39 2.05 -0.60
CA SER A 37 8.64 2.07 -2.03
C SER A 37 8.43 0.66 -2.58
N THR A 38 7.24 0.39 -3.10
CA THR A 38 6.86 -0.92 -3.66
C THR A 38 6.92 -0.90 -5.20
N ILE A 39 7.28 -2.04 -5.79
CA ILE A 39 7.24 -2.25 -7.23
C ILE A 39 6.05 -3.12 -7.61
N PHE A 40 5.31 -2.67 -8.63
CA PHE A 40 4.29 -3.45 -9.30
C PHE A 40 4.90 -4.04 -10.57
N LYS A 41 5.03 -5.37 -10.64
CA LYS A 41 5.68 -6.02 -11.79
C LYS A 41 4.83 -6.00 -13.06
N ASP A 42 3.52 -5.90 -12.89
CA ASP A 42 2.51 -5.95 -13.94
C ASP A 42 1.84 -4.57 -14.01
N GLU A 43 1.68 -4.02 -15.20
CA GLU A 43 1.02 -2.72 -15.41
C GLU A 43 -0.44 -2.76 -14.93
N ASP A 44 -1.11 -3.90 -15.05
CA ASP A 44 -2.48 -4.08 -14.54
C ASP A 44 -2.51 -4.02 -13.00
N ASP A 45 -1.46 -4.51 -12.32
CA ASP A 45 -1.36 -4.44 -10.87
C ASP A 45 -1.17 -2.99 -10.38
N VAL A 46 -0.56 -2.12 -11.19
CA VAL A 46 -0.49 -0.68 -10.90
C VAL A 46 -1.91 -0.09 -10.87
N VAL A 47 -2.74 -0.43 -11.84
CA VAL A 47 -4.12 0.10 -11.95
C VAL A 47 -4.98 -0.40 -10.79
N ILE A 48 -4.96 -1.70 -10.50
CA ILE A 48 -5.70 -2.28 -9.36
C ILE A 48 -5.15 -1.70 -8.04
N GLY A 49 -3.82 -1.61 -7.91
CA GLY A 49 -3.16 -1.04 -6.74
C GLY A 49 -3.60 0.40 -6.46
N LYS A 50 -3.75 1.24 -7.49
CA LYS A 50 -4.27 2.61 -7.36
C LYS A 50 -5.67 2.65 -6.74
N VAL A 51 -6.55 1.71 -7.11
CA VAL A 51 -7.90 1.61 -6.52
C VAL A 51 -7.82 1.29 -5.02
N PHE A 52 -7.00 0.29 -4.64
CA PHE A 52 -6.76 -0.01 -3.22
C PHE A 52 -6.21 1.21 -2.47
N MET A 53 -5.23 1.91 -3.05
CA MET A 53 -4.60 3.06 -2.41
C MET A 53 -5.55 4.24 -2.24
N GLN A 54 -6.49 4.44 -3.17
CA GLN A 54 -7.54 5.44 -3.02
C GLN A 54 -8.42 5.13 -1.79
N GLU A 55 -8.84 3.88 -1.62
CA GLU A 55 -9.61 3.46 -0.44
C GLU A 55 -8.81 3.62 0.86
N PHE A 56 -7.52 3.27 0.86
CA PHE A 56 -6.65 3.49 2.02
C PHE A 56 -6.50 4.97 2.39
N LYS A 57 -6.37 5.85 1.39
CA LYS A 57 -6.31 7.31 1.59
C LYS A 57 -7.59 7.83 2.26
N GLU A 58 -8.73 7.23 1.92
CA GLU A 58 -10.05 7.56 2.50
C GLU A 58 -10.38 6.75 3.77
N GLY A 59 -9.50 5.86 4.23
CA GLY A 59 -9.74 4.92 5.33
C GLY A 59 -10.13 5.58 6.67
N ARG A 60 -9.76 6.85 6.87
CA ARG A 60 -10.18 7.64 8.04
C ARG A 60 -11.68 7.95 8.08
N ARG A 61 -12.42 7.72 6.99
CA ARG A 61 -13.90 7.72 6.98
C ARG A 61 -14.47 6.55 7.78
N ALA A 62 -13.83 5.39 7.72
CA ALA A 62 -14.25 4.20 8.45
C ALA A 62 -13.74 4.22 9.91
N SER A 63 -12.53 4.75 10.13
CA SER A 63 -11.97 4.90 11.47
C SER A 63 -11.22 6.21 11.61
N HIS A 64 -11.82 7.18 12.30
CA HIS A 64 -11.23 8.50 12.51
C HIS A 64 -9.90 8.47 13.27
N THR A 65 -9.65 7.42 14.04
CA THR A 65 -8.43 7.25 14.85
C THR A 65 -7.33 6.49 14.12
N ALA A 66 -7.57 5.96 12.92
CA ALA A 66 -6.59 5.21 12.15
C ALA A 66 -5.41 6.08 11.66
N PRO A 67 -4.26 5.48 11.33
CA PRO A 67 -3.16 6.17 10.66
C PRO A 67 -3.61 6.88 9.39
N GLN A 68 -3.00 8.02 9.09
CA GLN A 68 -3.21 8.65 7.79
C GLN A 68 -2.35 7.94 6.75
N VAL A 69 -2.94 7.66 5.59
CA VAL A 69 -2.25 7.06 4.44
C VAL A 69 -2.18 8.08 3.31
N LEU A 70 -1.02 8.19 2.69
CA LEU A 70 -0.79 8.94 1.46
C LEU A 70 -0.23 8.00 0.41
N PHE A 71 -0.52 8.29 -0.85
CA PHE A 71 -0.01 7.53 -1.98
C PHE A 71 0.53 8.49 -3.03
N SER A 72 1.74 8.20 -3.51
CA SER A 72 2.35 8.84 -4.68
C SER A 72 2.70 7.77 -5.69
N HIS A 73 2.47 8.07 -6.96
CA HIS A 73 2.77 7.17 -8.06
C HIS A 73 3.94 7.74 -8.85
N LYS A 74 4.87 6.87 -9.25
CA LYS A 74 6.10 7.17 -10.00
C LYS A 74 7.16 7.94 -9.23
N GLU A 75 6.77 9.00 -8.55
CA GLU A 75 7.68 9.91 -7.87
C GLU A 75 7.64 9.71 -6.36
N PRO A 76 8.80 9.77 -5.68
CA PRO A 76 8.85 9.76 -4.23
C PRO A 76 8.13 10.98 -3.63
N PRO A 77 7.64 10.89 -2.38
CA PRO A 77 7.13 12.07 -1.69
C PRO A 77 8.26 13.07 -1.41
N LEU A 78 7.91 14.34 -1.19
CA LEU A 78 8.86 15.45 -1.05
C LEU A 78 9.95 15.17 0.00
N GLU A 79 9.65 14.44 1.08
CA GLU A 79 10.65 14.12 2.10
C GLU A 79 11.80 13.25 1.56
N LEU A 80 11.58 12.52 0.47
CA LEU A 80 12.54 11.60 -0.14
C LEU A 80 13.20 12.16 -1.42
N HIS A 81 12.86 13.35 -1.92
CA HIS A 81 13.41 13.90 -3.17
C HIS A 81 14.95 14.03 -3.21
N ASN A 82 15.59 14.27 -2.07
CA ASN A 82 17.05 14.41 -1.96
C ASN A 82 17.74 13.10 -1.58
N THR A 83 17.10 11.95 -1.86
CA THR A 83 17.67 10.61 -1.60
C THR A 83 17.84 9.83 -2.89
N ASP A 84 18.40 8.63 -2.79
CA ASP A 84 18.47 7.64 -3.87
C ASP A 84 17.13 6.92 -4.12
N ALA A 85 16.01 7.55 -3.72
CA ALA A 85 14.67 7.04 -3.95
C ALA A 85 14.40 6.90 -5.45
N ARG A 86 13.99 5.70 -5.87
CA ARG A 86 13.79 5.35 -7.26
C ARG A 86 12.57 6.05 -7.87
N VAL A 87 12.70 6.52 -9.10
CA VAL A 87 11.58 7.02 -9.90
C VAL A 87 11.26 6.00 -11.00
N GLY A 88 9.98 5.75 -11.26
CA GLY A 88 9.61 4.86 -12.37
C GLY A 88 8.12 4.56 -12.47
N GLU A 89 7.67 4.24 -13.68
CA GLU A 89 6.26 3.96 -14.01
C GLU A 89 5.64 2.85 -13.16
N ASN A 90 6.45 1.86 -12.76
CA ASN A 90 6.00 0.69 -12.00
C ASN A 90 6.23 0.82 -10.48
N ILE A 91 6.57 2.03 -10.01
CA ILE A 91 6.87 2.30 -8.61
C ILE A 91 5.69 3.04 -7.96
N GLY A 92 5.34 2.59 -6.75
CA GLY A 92 4.39 3.27 -5.88
C GLY A 92 4.99 3.53 -4.52
N TYR A 93 4.76 4.74 -4.02
CA TYR A 93 5.13 5.18 -2.70
C TYR A 93 3.89 5.24 -1.81
N VAL A 94 3.87 4.43 -0.75
CA VAL A 94 2.80 4.44 0.25
C VAL A 94 3.36 4.98 1.56
N THR A 95 2.82 6.09 2.04
CA THR A 95 3.26 6.73 3.28
C THR A 95 2.21 6.54 4.36
N PHE A 96 2.60 5.91 5.47
CA PHE A 96 1.83 5.85 6.70
C PHE A 96 2.32 6.91 7.67
N VAL A 97 1.39 7.69 8.20
CA VAL A 97 1.64 8.66 9.27
C VAL A 97 1.07 8.10 10.58
N LEU A 98 1.97 7.69 11.46
CA LEU A 98 1.67 7.09 12.77
C LEU A 98 1.81 8.16 13.87
N PHE A 99 0.69 8.51 14.50
CA PHE A 99 0.64 9.36 15.68
C PHE A 99 0.96 8.61 17.00
N PRO A 100 1.21 9.32 18.13
CA PRO A 100 1.50 8.73 19.44
C PRO A 100 0.59 7.56 19.85
N ARG A 101 -0.70 7.65 19.53
CA ARG A 101 -1.69 6.59 19.79
C ARG A 101 -1.37 5.24 19.13
N HIS A 102 -0.56 5.24 18.08
CA HIS A 102 -0.13 4.04 17.34
C HIS A 102 1.28 3.59 17.74
N THR A 103 2.10 4.48 18.30
CA THR A 103 3.51 4.25 18.61
C THR A 103 3.78 4.05 20.10
N CYS A 104 2.78 4.33 20.96
CA CYS A 104 2.88 4.15 22.42
C CYS A 104 3.08 2.67 22.78
N ARG A 105 3.67 2.42 23.95
CA ARG A 105 4.15 1.10 24.37
C ARG A 105 3.04 0.05 24.38
N GLU A 106 1.81 0.45 24.67
CA GLU A 106 0.64 -0.40 24.75
C GLU A 106 0.20 -0.92 23.37
N THR A 107 0.34 -0.12 22.31
CA THR A 107 -0.13 -0.46 20.95
C THR A 107 0.98 -0.78 19.96
N ARG A 108 2.24 -0.48 20.34
CA ARG A 108 3.43 -0.58 19.48
C ARG A 108 3.57 -1.94 18.80
N ASP A 109 3.42 -3.04 19.55
CA ASP A 109 3.63 -4.38 19.00
C ASP A 109 2.57 -4.73 17.93
N ASN A 110 1.31 -4.35 18.17
CA ASN A 110 0.25 -4.53 17.19
C ASN A 110 0.48 -3.66 15.94
N THR A 111 0.89 -2.40 16.13
CA THR A 111 1.23 -1.51 15.00
C THR A 111 2.38 -2.07 14.18
N ILE A 112 3.43 -2.59 14.83
CA ILE A 112 4.55 -3.26 14.15
C ILE A 112 4.04 -4.47 13.37
N ASN A 113 3.21 -5.32 13.98
CA ASN A 113 2.65 -6.52 13.34
C ASN A 113 1.88 -6.19 12.06
N LEU A 114 1.11 -5.11 12.05
CA LEU A 114 0.35 -4.69 10.88
C LEU A 114 1.24 -4.01 9.82
N ILE A 115 2.12 -3.10 10.24
CA ILE A 115 2.87 -2.28 9.29
C ILE A 115 3.91 -3.11 8.52
N HIS A 116 4.60 -4.05 9.18
CA HIS A 116 5.64 -4.84 8.49
C HIS A 116 5.05 -5.81 7.45
N MET A 117 3.78 -6.20 7.61
CA MET A 117 3.07 -7.07 6.67
C MET A 117 2.36 -6.31 5.56
N PHE A 118 2.29 -4.97 5.62
CA PHE A 118 1.49 -4.16 4.70
C PHE A 118 1.78 -4.44 3.22
N ARG A 119 3.06 -4.50 2.85
CA ARG A 119 3.46 -4.73 1.46
C ARG A 119 2.93 -6.06 0.94
N ASP A 120 3.09 -7.14 1.72
CA ASP A 120 2.61 -8.46 1.32
C ASP A 120 1.09 -8.54 1.34
N TYR A 121 0.44 -7.88 2.30
CA TYR A 121 -1.02 -7.71 2.34
C TYR A 121 -1.55 -7.07 1.06
N LEU A 122 -0.96 -5.95 0.63
CA LEU A 122 -1.38 -5.25 -0.59
C LEU A 122 -1.25 -6.15 -1.83
N HIS A 123 -0.06 -6.74 -2.02
CA HIS A 123 0.21 -7.60 -3.17
C HIS A 123 -0.62 -8.89 -3.17
N TYR A 124 -0.97 -9.41 -2.00
CA TYR A 124 -1.88 -10.54 -1.85
C TYR A 124 -3.29 -10.17 -2.29
N HIS A 125 -3.83 -9.06 -1.78
CA HIS A 125 -5.20 -8.63 -2.09
C HIS A 125 -5.39 -8.20 -3.55
N ILE A 126 -4.36 -7.68 -4.21
CA ILE A 126 -4.37 -7.45 -5.67
C ILE A 126 -4.55 -8.78 -6.41
N LYS A 127 -3.78 -9.81 -6.07
CA LYS A 127 -3.90 -11.15 -6.70
C LYS A 127 -5.27 -11.78 -6.44
N CYS A 128 -5.79 -11.68 -5.22
CA CYS A 128 -7.15 -12.15 -4.89
C CYS A 128 -8.22 -11.42 -5.73
N SER A 129 -8.06 -10.11 -5.95
CA SER A 129 -8.97 -9.33 -6.79
C SER A 129 -8.96 -9.80 -8.24
N LYS A 130 -7.77 -10.08 -8.81
CA LYS A 130 -7.65 -10.68 -10.15
C LYS A 130 -8.33 -12.05 -10.22
N ALA A 131 -8.13 -12.90 -9.22
CA ALA A 131 -8.78 -14.21 -9.15
C ALA A 131 -10.32 -14.11 -9.09
N TYR A 132 -10.84 -13.13 -8.33
CA TYR A 132 -12.28 -12.86 -8.26
C TYR A 132 -12.82 -12.37 -9.61
N ILE A 133 -12.14 -11.44 -10.28
CA ILE A 133 -12.50 -10.97 -11.62
C ILE A 133 -12.54 -12.14 -12.61
N HIS A 134 -11.56 -13.06 -12.57
CA HIS A 134 -11.59 -14.26 -13.39
C HIS A 134 -12.83 -15.13 -13.14
N SER A 135 -13.27 -15.28 -11.89
CA SER A 135 -14.51 -16.00 -11.57
C SER A 135 -15.73 -15.35 -12.24
N ARG A 136 -15.84 -14.02 -12.17
CA ARG A 136 -16.92 -13.25 -12.81
C ARG A 136 -16.89 -13.36 -14.34
N MET A 137 -15.70 -13.30 -14.94
CA MET A 137 -15.52 -13.49 -16.39
C MET A 137 -15.98 -14.89 -16.85
N ARG A 138 -15.63 -15.94 -16.10
CA ARG A 138 -16.08 -17.31 -16.41
C ARG A 138 -17.59 -17.46 -16.31
N ALA A 139 -18.20 -16.90 -15.27
CA ALA A 139 -19.66 -16.91 -15.10
C ALA A 139 -20.35 -16.22 -16.30
N LYS A 140 -19.88 -15.04 -16.69
CA LYS A 140 -20.44 -14.30 -17.82
C LYS A 140 -20.23 -15.01 -19.17
N THR A 141 -19.07 -15.64 -19.35
CA THR A 141 -18.77 -16.46 -20.53
C THR A 141 -19.71 -17.65 -20.62
N SER A 142 -19.97 -18.33 -19.50
CA SER A 142 -20.96 -19.42 -19.44
C SER A 142 -22.34 -18.95 -19.88
N ASP A 143 -22.77 -17.76 -19.44
CA ASP A 143 -24.06 -17.20 -19.87
C ASP A 143 -24.10 -16.87 -21.36
N PHE A 144 -23.02 -16.32 -21.92
CA PHE A 144 -22.93 -16.08 -23.37
C PHE A 144 -22.96 -17.38 -24.18
N LEU A 145 -22.28 -18.43 -23.72
CA LEU A 145 -22.33 -19.74 -24.36
C LEU A 145 -23.75 -20.32 -24.35
N LYS A 146 -24.51 -20.14 -23.26
CA LYS A 146 -25.93 -20.56 -23.21
C LYS A 146 -26.79 -19.80 -24.22
N VAL A 147 -26.53 -18.52 -24.46
CA VAL A 147 -27.26 -17.72 -25.47
C VAL A 147 -26.90 -18.21 -26.87
N LEU A 148 -25.62 -18.43 -27.14
CA LEU A 148 -25.14 -18.90 -28.44
C LEU A 148 -25.70 -20.30 -28.78
N ASN A 149 -25.67 -21.22 -27.81
CA ASN A 149 -26.23 -22.56 -28.01
C ASN A 149 -27.73 -22.55 -28.28
N ARG A 150 -28.49 -21.63 -27.66
CA ARG A 150 -29.92 -21.44 -27.92
C ARG A 150 -30.23 -20.86 -29.31
N ALA A 151 -29.26 -20.25 -29.96
CA ALA A 151 -29.43 -19.67 -31.29
C ALA A 151 -29.18 -20.67 -32.44
N ARG A 152 -28.75 -21.90 -32.15
CA ARG A 152 -28.59 -22.95 -33.16
C ARG A 152 -29.98 -23.53 -33.50
N PRO A 153 -30.36 -23.57 -34.80
CA PRO A 153 -31.48 -24.40 -35.24
C PRO A 153 -31.16 -25.87 -34.91
N GLU A 154 -32.18 -26.67 -34.53
CA GLU A 154 -32.03 -28.11 -34.32
C GLU A 154 -31.40 -28.82 -35.54
#